data_AF-A0A8T4Y8B6-F1
#
_entry.id   AF-A0A8T4Y8B6-F1
#
_cell.length_a   1.000
_cell.length_b   1.000
_cell.length_c   1.000
_cell.angle_alpha   90.00
_cell.angle_beta   90.00
_cell.angle_gamma   90.00
#
_symmetry.space_group_name_H-M   'P 1'
#
loop_
_entity.id
_entity.type
_entity.pdbx_description
1 polymer ?
#
loop_
_entity_poly.entity_id
_entity_poly.type
_entity_poly.pdbx_seq_one_letter_code
_entity_poly.pdbx_strand_id
1 'polypeptide(L)'
;MDSWLSQDLIARCVDGTLEYVDYGTFMSGSFWIGVDLGKHQDYSVVAVLSKAEDGVLSLIHLKRFPLETAYASIIGYLKGLCDTFKTVNSIL
;
A
#
# COMPACT_ATOMS: atom_id res chain seq x y z
N MET A 1 2.91 -0.77 -28.09
CA MET A 1 3.67 -0.78 -26.83
C MET A 1 3.15 -1.98 -26.07
N ASP A 2 3.95 -3.03 -25.92
CA ASP A 2 3.50 -4.25 -25.22
C ASP A 2 3.43 -3.96 -23.73
N SER A 3 2.23 -3.78 -23.20
CA SER A 3 1.96 -3.71 -21.77
C SER A 3 1.42 -5.06 -21.30
N TRP A 4 1.98 -5.60 -20.20
CA TRP A 4 1.51 -6.85 -19.61
C TRP A 4 0.04 -6.77 -19.17
N LEU A 5 -0.42 -5.57 -18.79
CA LEU A 5 -1.83 -5.27 -18.50
C LEU A 5 -2.49 -4.55 -19.69
N SER A 6 -3.77 -4.78 -19.93
CA SER A 6 -4.52 -4.09 -20.99
C SER A 6 -4.72 -2.61 -20.64
N GLN A 7 -4.78 -1.76 -21.66
CA GLN A 7 -5.03 -0.32 -21.47
C GLN A 7 -6.40 -0.05 -20.83
N ASP A 8 -7.40 -0.87 -21.15
CA ASP A 8 -8.73 -0.81 -20.52
C ASP A 8 -8.67 -1.08 -19.01
N LEU A 9 -7.93 -2.12 -18.60
CA LEU A 9 -7.75 -2.44 -17.18
C LEU A 9 -7.04 -1.29 -16.45
N ILE A 10 -5.97 -0.76 -17.04
CA ILE A 10 -5.22 0.37 -16.47
C ILE A 10 -6.14 1.58 -16.30
N ALA A 11 -6.90 1.94 -17.33
CA ALA A 11 -7.82 3.08 -17.29
C ALA A 11 -8.89 2.94 -16.19
N ARG A 12 -9.41 1.72 -15.98
CA ARG A 12 -10.39 1.44 -14.91
C ARG A 12 -9.81 1.53 -13.50
N CYS A 13 -8.50 1.42 -13.34
CA CYS A 13 -7.81 1.57 -12.06
C CYS A 13 -7.39 3.03 -11.78
N VAL A 14 -7.60 3.96 -12.72
CA VAL A 14 -7.31 5.38 -12.49
C VAL A 14 -8.41 5.99 -11.63
N ASP A 15 -8.05 6.34 -10.40
CA ASP A 15 -8.91 7.09 -9.48
C ASP A 15 -8.39 8.52 -9.36
N GLY A 16 -9.11 9.48 -9.95
CA GLY A 16 -8.78 10.91 -9.87
C GLY A 16 -9.12 11.56 -8.54
N THR A 17 -9.78 10.84 -7.64
CA THR A 17 -10.20 11.27 -6.31
C THR A 17 -9.41 10.57 -5.19
N LEU A 18 -8.34 9.86 -5.55
CA LEU A 18 -7.51 9.12 -4.63
C LEU A 18 -6.88 10.03 -3.56
N GLU A 19 -7.25 9.79 -2.31
CA GLU A 19 -6.65 10.41 -1.14
C GLU A 19 -6.04 9.35 -0.22
N TYR A 20 -4.83 9.60 0.26
CA TYR A 20 -4.15 8.69 1.18
C TYR A 20 -4.49 9.02 2.63
N VAL A 21 -4.76 7.97 3.39
CA VAL A 21 -4.88 8.05 4.85
C VAL A 21 -3.50 8.28 5.47
N ASP A 22 -3.43 9.19 6.45
CA ASP A 22 -2.22 9.47 7.18
C ASP A 22 -1.77 8.29 8.05
N TYR A 23 -0.46 8.10 8.14
CA TYR A 23 0.13 7.12 9.05
C TYR A 23 -0.28 7.39 10.50
N GLY A 24 -0.68 6.34 11.23
CA GLY A 24 -1.17 6.47 12.61
C GLY A 24 -2.69 6.56 12.73
N THR A 25 -3.42 6.73 11.62
CA THR A 25 -4.89 6.77 11.64
C THR A 25 -5.47 5.41 11.99
N PHE A 26 -6.30 5.36 13.03
CA PHE A 26 -7.01 4.14 13.41
C PHE A 26 -8.16 3.86 12.46
N MET A 27 -8.16 2.67 11.86
CA MET A 27 -9.22 2.23 10.95
C MET A 27 -9.70 0.83 11.29
N SER A 28 -10.97 0.58 11.00
CA SER A 28 -11.59 -0.74 11.11
C SER A 28 -12.00 -1.21 9.72
N GLY A 29 -11.80 -2.50 9.42
CA GLY A 29 -12.11 -3.04 8.10
C GLY A 29 -11.32 -4.30 7.80
N SER A 30 -11.07 -4.54 6.52
CA SER A 30 -10.18 -5.59 6.05
C SER A 30 -9.10 -4.96 5.20
N PHE A 31 -7.85 -5.21 5.57
CA PHE A 31 -6.70 -4.55 4.95
C PHE A 31 -5.70 -5.57 4.42
N TRP A 32 -5.01 -5.20 3.34
CA TRP A 32 -3.90 -5.94 2.75
C TRP A 32 -2.73 -5.00 2.58
N ILE A 33 -1.54 -5.44 2.95
CA ILE A 33 -0.33 -4.64 2.84
C ILE A 33 0.59 -5.31 1.82
N GLY A 34 1.02 -4.56 0.82
CA GLY A 34 2.11 -4.96 -0.08
C GLY A 34 3.38 -4.21 0.31
N VAL A 35 4.50 -4.91 0.39
CA VAL A 35 5.83 -4.32 0.60
C VAL A 35 6.79 -4.74 -0.51
N ASP A 36 7.43 -3.76 -1.12
CA ASP A 36 8.56 -3.96 -2.02
C ASP A 36 9.82 -3.35 -1.37
N LEU A 37 10.89 -4.12 -1.29
CA LEU A 37 12.11 -3.75 -0.59
C LEU A 37 13.21 -3.37 -1.57
N GLY A 38 13.50 -2.07 -1.63
CA GLY A 38 14.67 -1.50 -2.29
C GLY A 38 15.67 -0.94 -1.27
N LYS A 39 16.84 -0.48 -1.71
CA LYS A 39 17.80 0.16 -0.81
C LYS A 39 18.72 1.15 -1.50
N HIS A 40 19.53 0.66 -2.43
CA HIS A 40 20.63 1.43 -3.00
C HIS A 40 20.25 2.18 -4.28
N GLN A 41 19.47 1.55 -5.15
CA GLN A 41 19.02 2.14 -6.43
C GLN A 41 17.50 2.30 -6.43
N ASP A 42 16.79 1.23 -6.10
CA ASP A 42 15.34 1.24 -5.97
C ASP A 42 14.92 1.64 -4.55
N TYR A 43 13.78 2.30 -4.46
CA TYR A 43 13.17 2.67 -3.19
C TYR A 43 12.38 1.51 -2.62
N SER A 44 12.32 1.41 -1.28
CA SER A 44 11.28 0.59 -0.66
C SER A 44 9.93 1.30 -0.70
N VAL A 45 8.87 0.53 -0.92
CA VAL A 45 7.50 1.01 -0.98
C VAL A 45 6.60 0.11 -0.15
N VAL A 46 5.69 0.73 0.60
CA VAL A 46 4.58 0.06 1.28
C VAL A 46 3.27 0.60 0.73
N ALA A 47 2.39 -0.28 0.31
CA ALA A 47 1.04 0.03 -0.17
C ALA A 47 0.01 -0.70 0.70
N VAL A 48 -1.10 -0.04 1.02
CA VAL A 48 -2.19 -0.64 1.79
C VAL A 48 -3.47 -0.54 1.00
N LEU A 49 -4.14 -1.67 0.83
CA LEU A 49 -5.43 -1.77 0.18
C LEU A 49 -6.52 -1.99 1.23
N SER A 50 -7.68 -1.37 1.05
CA SER A 50 -8.91 -1.74 1.72
C SER A 50 -9.90 -2.32 0.71
N LYS A 51 -10.82 -3.17 1.18
CA LYS A 51 -11.90 -3.71 0.36
C LYS A 51 -13.20 -3.01 0.70
N ALA A 52 -13.84 -2.40 -0.29
CA ALA A 52 -15.19 -1.87 -0.17
C ALA A 52 -16.24 -2.99 -0.17
N GLU A 53 -17.47 -2.65 0.19
CA GLU A 53 -18.58 -3.62 0.28
C GLU A 53 -18.90 -4.30 -1.06
N ASP A 54 -18.72 -3.58 -2.18
CA ASP A 54 -18.89 -4.07 -3.54
C ASP A 54 -17.76 -5.03 -3.98
N GLY A 55 -16.76 -5.21 -3.13
CA GLY A 55 -15.63 -6.09 -3.33
C GLY A 55 -14.45 -5.48 -4.07
N VAL A 56 -14.52 -4.20 -4.45
CA VAL A 56 -13.42 -3.48 -5.09
C VAL A 56 -12.32 -3.18 -4.06
N LEU A 57 -11.07 -3.40 -4.46
CA LEU A 57 -9.90 -3.03 -3.68
C LEU A 57 -9.47 -1.62 -4.03
N SER A 58 -9.34 -0.76 -3.02
CA SER A 58 -8.90 0.63 -3.16
C SER A 58 -7.56 0.81 -2.46
N LEU A 59 -6.64 1.53 -3.10
CA LEU A 59 -5.39 1.93 -2.46
C LEU A 59 -5.68 3.06 -1.46
N ILE A 60 -5.43 2.83 -0.18
CA ILE A 60 -5.76 3.81 0.88
C ILE A 60 -4.53 4.43 1.53
N HIS A 61 -3.35 3.82 1.36
CA HIS A 61 -2.12 4.34 1.92
C HIS A 61 -0.93 3.92 1.06
N LEU A 62 -0.02 4.85 0.80
CA LEU A 62 1.20 4.61 0.04
C LEU A 62 2.37 5.34 0.69
N LYS A 63 3.43 4.59 1.02
CA LYS A 63 4.67 5.14 1.56
C LYS A 63 5.85 4.70 0.70
N ARG A 64 6.50 5.66 0.05
CA ARG A 64 7.85 5.48 -0.51
C ARG A 64 8.88 5.94 0.52
N PHE A 65 9.82 5.07 0.86
CA PHE A 65 10.94 5.39 1.75
C PHE A 65 12.08 6.00 0.95
N PRO A 66 12.92 6.89 1.51
CA PRO A 66 14.16 7.31 0.87
C PRO A 66 15.13 6.13 0.64
N LEU A 67 16.06 6.27 -0.31
CA LEU A 67 17.17 5.33 -0.47
C LEU A 67 17.98 5.24 0.82
N GLU A 68 18.69 4.12 0.99
CA GLU A 68 19.47 3.76 2.18
C GLU A 68 18.67 3.64 3.48
N THR A 69 17.33 3.71 3.42
CA THR A 69 16.49 3.46 4.61
C THR A 69 16.77 2.07 5.16
N ALA A 70 17.08 2.00 6.46
CA ALA A 70 17.32 0.72 7.12
C ALA A 70 16.06 -0.15 7.10
N TYR A 71 16.20 -1.44 6.75
CA TYR A 71 15.08 -2.38 6.73
C TYR A 71 14.37 -2.51 8.08
N ALA A 72 15.11 -2.35 9.19
CA ALA A 72 14.52 -2.30 10.52
C ALA A 72 13.49 -1.15 10.67
N SER A 73 13.74 0.01 10.06
CA SER A 73 12.80 1.13 10.07
C SER A 73 11.54 0.83 9.27
N ILE A 74 11.67 0.13 8.14
CA ILE A 74 10.53 -0.29 7.31
C ILE A 74 9.69 -1.35 8.05
N ILE A 75 10.33 -2.32 8.68
CA ILE A 75 9.66 -3.32 9.52
C ILE A 75 8.92 -2.65 10.68
N GLY A 76 9.54 -1.67 11.33
CA GLY A 76 8.91 -0.87 12.39
C GLY A 76 7.69 -0.10 11.87
N TYR A 77 7.76 0.45 10.66
CA TYR A 77 6.64 1.12 10.01
C TYR A 77 5.46 0.16 9.76
N LEU A 78 5.74 -1.02 9.18
CA LEU A 78 4.74 -2.07 8.96
C LEU A 78 4.05 -2.49 10.25
N LYS A 79 4.82 -2.64 11.34
CA LYS A 79 4.25 -2.95 12.66
C LYS A 79 3.25 -1.88 13.11
N GLY A 80 3.59 -0.60 12.99
CA GLY A 80 2.66 0.47 13.34
C GLY A 80 1.40 0.52 12.46
N LEU A 81 1.48 0.12 11.19
CA LEU A 81 0.29 -0.06 10.36
C LEU A 81 -0.60 -1.20 10.89
N CYS A 82 -0.01 -2.34 11.26
CA CYS A 82 -0.75 -3.45 11.86
C CYS A 82 -1.41 -3.08 13.20
N ASP A 83 -0.78 -2.19 13.97
CA ASP A 83 -1.32 -1.72 15.26
C ASP A 83 -2.50 -0.75 15.07
N THR A 84 -2.57 -0.03 13.95
CA THR A 84 -3.58 1.00 13.66
C THR A 84 -4.73 0.51 12.79
N PHE A 85 -4.51 -0.50 11.95
CA PHE A 85 -5.53 -1.11 11.11
C PHE A 85 -6.06 -2.41 11.73
N LYS A 86 -7.30 -2.37 12.23
CA LYS A 86 -7.94 -3.57 12.78
C LYS A 86 -8.19 -4.57 11.65
N THR A 87 -7.49 -5.70 11.71
CA THR A 87 -7.55 -6.85 10.79
C THR A 87 -6.81 -6.63 9.47
N VAL A 88 -5.48 -6.80 9.53
CA VAL A 88 -4.65 -7.01 8.34
C VAL A 88 -4.72 -8.49 7.95
N ASN A 89 -5.32 -8.79 6.80
CA ASN A 89 -5.53 -10.16 6.33
C ASN A 89 -4.26 -10.79 5.75
N SER A 90 -3.37 -9.97 5.18
CA SER A 90 -2.10 -10.43 4.62
C SER A 90 -1.09 -9.30 4.48
N ILE A 91 0.19 -9.65 4.56
CA ILE A 91 1.33 -8.82 4.18
C ILE A 91 2.09 -9.62 3.12
N LEU A 92 2.24 -9.05 1.92
CA LEU A 92 2.87 -9.67 0.76
C LEU A 92 4.13 -8.91 0.36
#